data_AF-A0A1V4KKP9-F1
#
_entry.id   AF-A0A1V4KKP9-F1
#
_cell.length_a   1.000
_cell.length_b   1.000
_cell.length_c   1.000
_cell.angle_alpha   90.00
_cell.angle_beta   90.00
_cell.angle_gamma   90.00
#
_symmetry.space_group_name_H-M   'P 1'
#
loop_
_entity.id
_entity.type
_entity.pdbx_description
1 polymer ?
#
loop_
_entity_poly.entity_id
_entity_poly.type
_entity_poly.pdbx_seq_one_letter_code
_entity_poly.pdbx_strand_id
1 'polypeptide(L)'
;MGLPFFGETLQMVLQRRKFLQMKRRKYGFIYKTHLFGRPTVRVMGAENVRHILLGEHRLVSVQWPASVRTILGSGCLSNLHNGQHKHRKKVIMQAFSRDALQHYVPVIQEEPLQASPDGEQQLVEAFEEMIRNLFSLPIDVPFSGLYRGLRARNIIHAKIEENIRAKMARKEPEGGYKDALQLLMEHTQGNGEQLNMQELKESATELLFGGHETTASAATSLIAFLGLHHDVLQKVRKELQLKGYQIPKGWNVIYSICDTHDVADLFTNKDEFNPDRFMSPSPEDSSRFSFIPFGGGLRSCVGKEFAKVLLKIFTVELARSCDWQLLNGPPTMKTGPIVYPVDNLPTKFIGFSGQI
;
A
#
# COMPACT_ATOMS: atom_id res chain seq x y z
N MET A 1 13.51 0.29 -25.83
CA MET A 1 12.84 -1.00 -26.11
C MET A 1 13.56 -2.14 -25.41
N GLY A 2 14.90 -2.16 -25.38
CA GLY A 2 15.65 -3.12 -24.55
C GLY A 2 15.87 -4.47 -25.23
N LEU A 3 16.19 -5.49 -24.45
CA LEU A 3 16.46 -6.85 -24.94
C LEU A 3 15.18 -7.58 -25.39
N PRO A 4 15.28 -8.56 -26.31
CA PRO A 4 14.16 -9.44 -26.65
C PRO A 4 13.53 -10.07 -25.40
N PHE A 5 12.20 -10.11 -25.35
CA PHE A 5 11.35 -10.57 -24.24
C PHE A 5 11.53 -9.80 -22.90
N PHE A 6 12.74 -9.72 -22.35
CA PHE A 6 13.00 -9.10 -21.05
C PHE A 6 12.97 -7.57 -21.06
N GLY A 7 13.14 -6.93 -22.23
CA GLY A 7 13.08 -5.48 -22.40
C GLY A 7 14.11 -4.76 -21.53
N GLU A 8 13.62 -3.91 -20.64
CA GLU A 8 14.41 -3.11 -19.70
C GLU A 8 14.17 -3.56 -18.23
N THR A 9 13.50 -4.71 -18.02
CA THR A 9 13.00 -5.17 -16.71
C THR A 9 14.13 -5.39 -15.70
N LEU A 10 15.21 -6.08 -16.09
CA LEU A 10 16.35 -6.33 -15.19
C LEU A 10 17.03 -5.01 -14.78
N GLN A 11 17.18 -4.07 -15.72
CA GLN A 11 17.74 -2.75 -15.43
C GLN A 11 16.85 -1.97 -14.45
N MET A 12 15.52 -2.03 -14.61
CA MET A 12 14.58 -1.43 -13.67
C MET A 12 14.67 -2.04 -12.27
N VAL A 13 14.72 -3.38 -12.15
CA VAL A 13 14.78 -4.11 -10.87
C VAL A 13 16.08 -3.83 -10.09
N LEU A 14 17.20 -3.71 -10.81
CA LEU A 14 18.52 -3.42 -10.23
C LEU A 14 18.73 -1.92 -9.94
N GLN A 15 18.46 -1.03 -10.90
CA GLN A 15 18.81 0.39 -10.81
C GLN A 15 17.68 1.29 -10.26
N ARG A 16 16.43 0.81 -10.22
CA ARG A 16 15.31 1.40 -9.46
C ARG A 16 15.14 2.91 -9.68
N ARG A 17 15.23 3.74 -8.62
CA ARG A 17 15.08 5.21 -8.68
C ARG A 17 16.04 5.85 -9.70
N LYS A 18 17.28 5.35 -9.84
CA LYS A 18 18.24 5.84 -10.85
C LYS A 18 17.76 5.58 -12.28
N PHE A 19 17.18 4.41 -12.56
CA PHE A 19 16.60 4.10 -13.87
C PHE A 19 15.39 4.98 -14.20
N LEU A 20 14.47 5.16 -13.25
CA LEU A 20 13.30 6.01 -13.43
C LEU A 20 13.67 7.48 -13.67
N GLN A 21 14.58 8.04 -12.86
CA GLN A 21 15.09 9.41 -13.03
C GLN A 21 15.81 9.60 -14.37
N MET A 22 16.67 8.65 -14.78
CA MET A 22 17.32 8.67 -16.10
C MET A 22 16.28 8.67 -17.24
N LYS A 23 15.27 7.80 -17.16
CA LYS A 23 14.23 7.70 -18.20
C LYS A 23 13.38 8.96 -18.27
N ARG A 24 12.98 9.53 -17.13
CA ARG A 24 12.27 10.82 -17.07
C ARG A 24 13.11 11.96 -17.68
N ARG A 25 14.39 12.09 -17.31
CA ARG A 25 15.30 13.11 -17.86
C ARG A 25 15.45 13.01 -19.38
N LYS A 26 15.36 11.80 -19.96
CA LYS A 26 15.52 11.56 -21.41
C LYS A 26 14.22 11.63 -22.22
N TYR A 27 13.06 11.38 -21.60
CA TYR A 27 11.80 11.16 -22.32
C TYR A 27 10.56 11.88 -21.74
N GLY A 28 10.70 12.67 -20.66
CA GLY A 28 9.59 13.41 -20.06
C GLY A 28 8.64 12.57 -19.19
N PHE A 29 7.43 13.10 -18.96
CA PHE A 29 6.43 12.52 -18.03
C PHE A 29 5.61 11.35 -18.60
N ILE A 30 5.64 11.13 -19.92
CA ILE A 30 5.04 9.96 -20.57
C ILE A 30 6.06 9.35 -21.52
N TYR A 31 6.46 8.10 -21.29
CA TYR A 31 7.47 7.44 -22.13
C TYR A 31 7.21 5.95 -22.37
N LYS A 32 7.66 5.46 -23.54
CA LYS A 32 7.56 4.06 -23.97
C LYS A 32 8.77 3.25 -23.49
N THR A 33 8.53 2.06 -22.97
CA THR A 33 9.52 1.07 -22.51
C THR A 33 8.98 -0.35 -22.73
N HIS A 34 9.73 -1.37 -22.33
CA HIS A 34 9.29 -2.77 -22.38
C HIS A 34 9.64 -3.41 -21.03
N LEU A 35 8.62 -3.84 -20.28
CA LEU A 35 8.75 -4.32 -18.90
C LEU A 35 7.89 -5.58 -18.71
N PHE A 36 8.38 -6.54 -17.94
CA PHE A 36 7.70 -7.79 -17.60
C PHE A 36 7.10 -8.52 -18.83
N GLY A 37 7.87 -8.60 -19.92
CA GLY A 37 7.45 -9.27 -21.14
C GLY A 37 6.54 -8.46 -22.07
N ARG A 38 6.25 -7.18 -21.80
CA ARG A 38 5.28 -6.41 -22.59
C ARG A 38 5.66 -4.96 -22.92
N PRO A 39 5.23 -4.43 -24.10
CA PRO A 39 5.23 -3.00 -24.39
C PRO A 39 4.47 -2.23 -23.32
N THR A 40 5.13 -1.23 -22.76
CA THR A 40 4.67 -0.52 -21.55
C THR A 40 4.85 0.98 -21.72
N VAL A 41 3.83 1.77 -21.37
CA VAL A 41 3.93 3.22 -21.22
C VAL A 41 4.02 3.56 -19.73
N ARG A 42 5.06 4.29 -19.34
CA ARG A 42 5.21 4.88 -18.01
C ARG A 42 4.58 6.27 -18.00
N VAL A 43 3.85 6.57 -16.91
CA VAL A 43 3.04 7.78 -16.77
C VAL A 43 3.27 8.39 -15.38
N MET A 44 3.45 9.70 -15.34
CA MET A 44 3.54 10.49 -14.11
C MET A 44 2.97 11.90 -14.33
N GLY A 45 2.69 12.62 -13.26
CA GLY A 45 2.11 13.96 -13.30
C GLY A 45 0.58 13.92 -13.15
N ALA A 46 0.03 14.92 -12.45
CA ALA A 46 -1.31 14.88 -11.86
C ALA A 46 -2.42 14.49 -12.85
N GLU A 47 -2.64 15.33 -13.86
CA GLU A 47 -3.71 15.15 -14.85
C GLU A 47 -3.48 13.91 -15.74
N ASN A 48 -2.22 13.53 -15.99
CA ASN A 48 -1.88 12.31 -16.74
C ASN A 48 -2.39 11.08 -16.00
N VAL A 49 -2.17 11.02 -14.69
CA VAL A 49 -2.58 9.90 -13.85
C VAL A 49 -4.08 9.97 -13.50
N ARG A 50 -4.66 11.18 -13.43
CA ARG A 50 -6.12 11.40 -13.36
C ARG A 50 -6.86 10.68 -14.49
N HIS A 51 -6.42 10.84 -15.75
CA HIS A 51 -7.04 10.15 -16.89
C HIS A 51 -6.96 8.61 -16.78
N ILE A 52 -5.89 8.06 -16.19
CA ILE A 52 -5.73 6.61 -15.99
C ILE A 52 -6.61 6.11 -14.83
N LEU A 53 -6.58 6.78 -13.69
CA LEU A 53 -7.35 6.38 -12.49
C LEU A 53 -8.87 6.52 -12.70
N LEU A 54 -9.31 7.51 -13.47
CA LEU A 54 -10.70 7.68 -13.93
C LEU A 54 -10.99 6.92 -15.25
N GLY A 55 -10.05 6.10 -15.71
CA GLY A 55 -10.11 5.33 -16.95
C GLY A 55 -10.46 3.84 -16.78
N GLU A 56 -10.52 3.33 -15.54
CA GLU A 56 -10.83 1.91 -15.27
C GLU A 56 -12.15 1.47 -15.92
N HIS A 57 -12.15 0.30 -16.57
CA HIS A 57 -13.22 -0.29 -17.38
C HIS A 57 -13.59 0.45 -18.68
N ARG A 58 -12.93 1.57 -19.04
CA ARG A 58 -13.16 2.31 -20.30
C ARG A 58 -11.91 2.51 -21.16
N LEU A 59 -10.83 2.98 -20.54
CA LEU A 59 -9.52 3.27 -21.15
C LEU A 59 -8.47 2.24 -20.74
N VAL A 60 -8.56 1.77 -19.49
CA VAL A 60 -7.66 0.77 -18.89
C VAL A 60 -8.45 -0.27 -18.10
N SER A 61 -7.79 -1.38 -17.76
CA SER A 61 -8.20 -2.34 -16.73
C SER A 61 -6.96 -2.69 -15.92
N VAL A 62 -7.06 -2.78 -14.59
CA VAL A 62 -5.92 -3.16 -13.74
C VAL A 62 -5.29 -4.48 -14.21
N GLN A 63 -3.96 -4.60 -14.17
CA GLN A 63 -3.28 -5.90 -14.33
C GLN A 63 -2.04 -5.96 -13.43
N TRP A 64 -1.95 -7.00 -12.62
CA TRP A 64 -0.79 -7.30 -11.78
C TRP A 64 0.18 -8.28 -12.46
N PRO A 65 1.48 -8.25 -12.11
CA PRO A 65 2.46 -9.25 -12.55
C PRO A 65 1.97 -10.68 -12.25
N ALA A 66 2.36 -11.64 -13.08
CA ALA A 66 1.91 -13.04 -12.93
C ALA A 66 2.24 -13.62 -11.55
N SER A 67 3.43 -13.35 -11.01
CA SER A 67 3.84 -13.72 -9.66
C SER A 67 2.90 -13.17 -8.57
N VAL A 68 2.57 -11.87 -8.60
CA VAL A 68 1.60 -11.25 -7.67
C VAL A 68 0.23 -11.96 -7.74
N ARG A 69 -0.26 -12.25 -8.95
CA ARG A 69 -1.56 -12.94 -9.14
C ARG A 69 -1.56 -14.38 -8.65
N THR A 70 -0.45 -15.09 -8.83
CA THR A 70 -0.30 -16.49 -8.39
C THR A 70 -0.05 -16.61 -6.88
N ILE A 71 0.63 -15.63 -6.27
CA ILE A 71 0.90 -15.62 -4.82
C ILE A 71 -0.30 -15.08 -4.03
N LEU A 72 -0.88 -13.93 -4.38
CA LEU A 72 -2.08 -13.45 -3.65
C LEU A 72 -3.31 -14.32 -3.92
N GLY A 73 -3.47 -14.80 -5.17
CA GLY A 73 -4.62 -15.58 -5.60
C GLY A 73 -5.58 -14.81 -6.52
N SER A 74 -6.41 -15.54 -7.25
CA SER A 74 -7.30 -14.96 -8.28
C SER A 74 -8.59 -14.34 -7.72
N GLY A 75 -9.01 -14.72 -6.52
CA GLY A 75 -10.21 -14.21 -5.85
C GLY A 75 -10.00 -12.90 -5.08
N CYS A 76 -8.75 -12.42 -4.96
CA CYS A 76 -8.41 -11.12 -4.36
C CYS A 76 -9.06 -9.94 -5.10
N LEU A 77 -9.48 -8.92 -4.36
CA LEU A 77 -10.10 -7.70 -4.86
C LEU A 77 -9.25 -6.97 -5.92
N SER A 78 -7.93 -7.00 -5.74
CA SER A 78 -6.92 -6.49 -6.67
C SER A 78 -6.91 -7.18 -8.03
N ASN A 79 -7.38 -8.43 -8.11
CA ASN A 79 -7.41 -9.28 -9.30
C ASN A 79 -8.82 -9.46 -9.90
N LEU A 80 -9.88 -9.19 -9.13
CA LEU A 80 -11.25 -9.13 -9.64
C LEU A 80 -11.46 -7.95 -10.62
N HIS A 81 -12.44 -8.07 -11.50
CA HIS A 81 -12.84 -7.03 -12.47
C HIS A 81 -14.34 -6.73 -12.43
N ASN A 82 -14.74 -5.64 -13.08
CA ASN A 82 -16.11 -5.28 -13.42
C ASN A 82 -17.10 -5.43 -12.23
N GLY A 83 -18.20 -6.18 -12.41
CA GLY A 83 -19.22 -6.40 -11.39
C GLY A 83 -18.71 -7.08 -10.12
N GLN A 84 -17.87 -8.11 -10.25
CA GLN A 84 -17.29 -8.85 -9.12
C GLN A 84 -16.43 -7.94 -8.24
N HIS A 85 -15.57 -7.13 -8.85
CA HIS A 85 -14.79 -6.11 -8.12
C HIS A 85 -15.69 -5.08 -7.44
N LYS A 86 -16.72 -4.57 -8.13
CA LYS A 86 -17.68 -3.61 -7.56
C LYS A 86 -18.43 -4.21 -6.35
N HIS A 87 -18.83 -5.47 -6.43
CA HIS A 87 -19.50 -6.19 -5.34
C HIS A 87 -18.54 -6.41 -4.16
N ARG A 88 -17.41 -7.11 -4.36
CA ARG A 88 -16.42 -7.40 -3.31
C ARG A 88 -15.88 -6.13 -2.65
N LYS A 89 -15.67 -5.03 -3.40
CA LYS A 89 -15.29 -3.74 -2.82
C LYS A 89 -16.37 -3.16 -1.91
N LYS A 90 -17.66 -3.30 -2.25
CA LYS A 90 -18.76 -2.84 -1.41
C LYS A 90 -18.78 -3.59 -0.06
N VAL A 91 -18.52 -4.90 -0.06
CA VAL A 91 -18.41 -5.72 1.17
C VAL A 91 -17.25 -5.24 2.03
N ILE A 92 -16.04 -5.21 1.48
CA ILE A 92 -14.82 -4.88 2.25
C ILE A 92 -14.85 -3.44 2.78
N MET A 93 -15.48 -2.50 2.06
CA MET A 93 -15.70 -1.14 2.56
C MET A 93 -16.54 -1.06 3.85
N GLN A 94 -17.34 -2.09 4.20
CA GLN A 94 -18.11 -2.10 5.45
C GLN A 94 -17.19 -2.21 6.68
N ALA A 95 -16.11 -3.00 6.57
CA ALA A 95 -15.08 -3.15 7.61
C ALA A 95 -14.22 -1.88 7.81
N PHE A 96 -14.29 -0.94 6.87
CA PHE A 96 -13.63 0.37 6.91
C PHE A 96 -14.63 1.53 6.95
N SER A 97 -15.87 1.25 7.37
CA SER A 97 -16.87 2.27 7.71
C SER A 97 -16.46 3.04 8.96
N ARG A 98 -16.99 4.26 9.15
CA ARG A 98 -16.68 5.10 10.33
C ARG A 98 -16.89 4.32 11.64
N ASP A 99 -18.04 3.65 11.72
CA ASP A 99 -18.50 2.95 12.91
C ASP A 99 -17.62 1.70 13.16
N ALA A 100 -17.20 1.01 12.08
CA ALA A 100 -16.22 -0.07 12.19
C ALA A 100 -14.86 0.42 12.68
N LEU A 101 -14.38 1.56 12.19
CA LEU A 101 -13.09 2.15 12.59
C LEU A 101 -13.08 2.58 14.06
N GLN A 102 -14.20 3.06 14.61
CA GLN A 102 -14.27 3.47 16.02
C GLN A 102 -13.93 2.33 17.00
N HIS A 103 -14.28 1.09 16.64
CA HIS A 103 -13.99 -0.09 17.46
C HIS A 103 -12.52 -0.57 17.35
N TYR A 104 -11.80 -0.17 16.28
CA TYR A 104 -10.36 -0.45 16.19
C TYR A 104 -9.51 0.54 17.01
N VAL A 105 -10.02 1.74 17.34
CA VAL A 105 -9.22 2.78 18.02
C VAL A 105 -8.64 2.29 19.37
N PRO A 106 -9.42 1.68 20.29
CA PRO A 106 -8.86 1.17 21.55
C PRO A 106 -7.80 0.10 21.33
N VAL A 107 -8.06 -0.87 20.45
CA VAL A 107 -7.13 -1.96 20.13
C VAL A 107 -5.79 -1.42 19.59
N ILE A 108 -5.83 -0.41 18.71
CA ILE A 108 -4.62 0.25 18.16
C ILE A 108 -3.83 1.00 19.25
N GLN A 109 -4.49 1.47 20.32
CA GLN A 109 -3.84 2.16 21.45
C GLN A 109 -3.30 1.18 22.51
N GLU A 110 -3.91 -0.01 22.66
CA GLU A 110 -3.53 -1.02 23.67
C GLU A 110 -2.45 -2.00 23.17
N GLU A 111 -2.48 -2.40 21.89
CA GLU A 111 -1.50 -3.32 21.26
C GLU A 111 -0.02 -2.98 21.53
N PRO A 112 0.44 -1.71 21.37
CA PRO A 112 1.84 -1.35 21.58
C PRO A 112 2.37 -1.57 23.00
N LEU A 113 1.48 -1.80 23.98
CA LEU A 113 1.80 -2.02 25.38
C LEU A 113 1.81 -3.50 25.79
N GLN A 114 1.34 -4.42 24.92
CA GLN A 114 1.10 -5.82 25.26
C GLN A 114 1.79 -6.84 24.33
N ALA A 115 2.48 -6.39 23.27
CA ALA A 115 3.11 -7.26 22.28
C ALA A 115 4.17 -8.21 22.88
N SER A 116 3.83 -9.50 22.98
CA SER A 116 4.76 -10.57 23.35
C SER A 116 5.50 -11.09 22.11
N PRO A 117 6.85 -11.17 22.11
CA PRO A 117 7.62 -11.53 20.91
C PRO A 117 7.31 -12.94 20.35
N ASP A 118 7.07 -13.90 21.24
CA ASP A 118 7.18 -15.33 20.89
C ASP A 118 5.90 -15.93 20.25
N GLY A 119 4.78 -15.20 20.29
CA GLY A 119 3.45 -15.77 19.99
C GLY A 119 3.20 -16.15 18.54
N GLU A 120 3.63 -15.32 17.59
CA GLU A 120 3.31 -15.48 16.15
C GLU A 120 4.53 -15.39 15.22
N GLN A 121 5.76 -15.49 15.75
CA GLN A 121 7.04 -15.39 15.02
C GLN A 121 7.04 -16.13 13.66
N GLN A 122 6.58 -17.39 13.61
CA GLN A 122 6.51 -18.19 12.38
C GLN A 122 5.53 -17.62 11.33
N LEU A 123 4.43 -17.00 11.76
CA LEU A 123 3.46 -16.37 10.86
C LEU A 123 4.03 -15.08 10.26
N VAL A 124 4.73 -14.28 11.07
CA VAL A 124 5.45 -13.07 10.63
C VAL A 124 6.54 -13.43 9.61
N GLU A 125 7.37 -14.43 9.88
CA GLU A 125 8.42 -14.90 8.95
C GLU A 125 7.84 -15.42 7.62
N ALA A 126 6.74 -16.18 7.67
CA ALA A 126 6.03 -16.62 6.46
C ALA A 126 5.43 -15.43 5.70
N PHE A 127 4.91 -14.43 6.40
CA PHE A 127 4.34 -13.23 5.81
C PHE A 127 5.41 -12.38 5.10
N GLU A 128 6.55 -12.14 5.74
CA GLU A 128 7.71 -11.50 5.12
C GLU A 128 8.20 -12.22 3.85
N GLU A 129 8.42 -13.55 3.91
CA GLU A 129 8.93 -14.30 2.76
C GLU A 129 7.89 -14.40 1.64
N MET A 130 6.59 -14.35 1.94
CA MET A 130 5.55 -14.17 0.92
C MET A 130 5.69 -12.82 0.22
N ILE A 131 5.76 -11.73 1.00
CA ILE A 131 5.85 -10.35 0.49
C ILE A 131 7.10 -10.13 -0.37
N ARG A 132 8.25 -10.57 0.15
CA ARG A 132 9.58 -10.49 -0.48
C ARG A 132 9.58 -11.10 -1.89
N ASN A 133 8.72 -12.08 -2.14
CA ASN A 133 8.61 -12.82 -3.38
C ASN A 133 7.42 -12.40 -4.29
N LEU A 134 6.51 -11.51 -3.86
CA LEU A 134 5.36 -11.06 -4.66
C LEU A 134 5.75 -10.60 -6.07
N PHE A 135 6.87 -9.90 -6.21
CA PHE A 135 7.37 -9.34 -7.47
C PHE A 135 8.50 -10.17 -8.11
N SER A 136 8.58 -11.46 -7.78
CA SER A 136 9.54 -12.40 -8.39
C SER A 136 9.28 -12.63 -9.89
N LEU A 137 10.20 -13.31 -10.56
CA LEU A 137 9.93 -13.87 -11.89
C LEU A 137 8.88 -14.99 -11.79
N PRO A 138 7.98 -15.15 -12.79
CA PRO A 138 6.94 -16.17 -12.80
C PRO A 138 7.49 -17.52 -13.29
N ILE A 139 8.41 -18.09 -12.51
CA ILE A 139 9.06 -19.38 -12.78
C ILE A 139 8.91 -20.20 -11.49
N ASP A 140 8.07 -21.24 -11.51
CA ASP A 140 7.85 -22.10 -10.35
C ASP A 140 8.77 -23.33 -10.44
N VAL A 141 9.94 -23.21 -9.82
CA VAL A 141 10.93 -24.29 -9.64
C VAL A 141 11.49 -24.22 -8.21
N PRO A 142 12.04 -25.33 -7.66
CA PRO A 142 12.72 -25.29 -6.36
C PRO A 142 13.70 -24.11 -6.23
N PHE A 143 13.78 -23.54 -5.03
CA PHE A 143 14.57 -22.36 -4.69
C PHE A 143 14.18 -21.03 -5.36
N SER A 144 13.33 -21.02 -6.39
CA SER A 144 12.83 -19.79 -7.04
C SER A 144 12.02 -18.91 -6.08
N GLY A 145 11.92 -17.62 -6.39
CA GLY A 145 11.10 -16.71 -5.59
C GLY A 145 9.61 -17.08 -5.57
N LEU A 146 9.05 -17.45 -6.72
CA LEU A 146 7.64 -17.85 -6.80
C LEU A 146 7.35 -19.08 -5.92
N TYR A 147 8.21 -20.10 -5.98
CA TYR A 147 8.12 -21.30 -5.14
C TYR A 147 8.20 -20.97 -3.64
N ARG A 148 9.11 -20.09 -3.22
CA ARG A 148 9.22 -19.64 -1.82
C ARG A 148 7.96 -18.90 -1.38
N GLY A 149 7.50 -17.93 -2.16
CA GLY A 149 6.27 -17.17 -1.87
C GLY A 149 5.03 -18.05 -1.80
N LEU A 150 4.91 -19.06 -2.66
CA LEU A 150 3.84 -20.06 -2.63
C LEU A 150 3.89 -20.95 -1.37
N ARG A 151 5.07 -21.42 -0.95
CA ARG A 151 5.21 -22.16 0.31
C ARG A 151 4.81 -21.31 1.51
N ALA A 152 5.27 -20.06 1.55
CA ALA A 152 5.01 -19.13 2.64
C ALA A 152 3.51 -18.76 2.74
N ARG A 153 2.87 -18.46 1.60
CA ARG A 153 1.41 -18.30 1.47
C ARG A 153 0.63 -19.50 2.04
N ASN A 154 1.08 -20.73 1.79
CA ASN A 154 0.37 -21.92 2.25
C ASN A 154 0.36 -22.05 3.80
N ILE A 155 1.39 -21.56 4.49
CA ILE A 155 1.43 -21.49 5.96
C ILE A 155 0.38 -20.48 6.46
N ILE A 156 0.37 -19.28 5.88
CA ILE A 156 -0.59 -18.20 6.19
C ILE A 156 -2.02 -18.68 5.96
N HIS A 157 -2.30 -19.33 4.81
CA HIS A 157 -3.60 -19.88 4.49
C HIS A 157 -4.05 -20.96 5.49
N ALA A 158 -3.14 -21.78 6.03
CA ALA A 158 -3.51 -22.77 7.05
C ALA A 158 -3.98 -22.11 8.35
N LYS A 159 -3.28 -21.09 8.85
CA LYS A 159 -3.67 -20.36 10.07
C LYS A 159 -4.94 -19.53 9.88
N ILE A 160 -5.12 -18.91 8.72
CA ILE A 160 -6.39 -18.23 8.39
C ILE A 160 -7.54 -19.25 8.32
N GLU A 161 -7.34 -20.46 7.79
CA GLU A 161 -8.38 -21.48 7.76
C GLU A 161 -8.79 -21.94 9.17
N GLU A 162 -7.82 -22.14 10.07
CA GLU A 162 -8.04 -22.42 11.49
C GLU A 162 -8.91 -21.32 12.14
N ASN A 163 -8.54 -20.05 11.94
CA ASN A 163 -9.24 -18.90 12.50
C ASN A 163 -10.67 -18.74 11.93
N ILE A 164 -10.88 -18.98 10.63
CA ILE A 164 -12.22 -19.00 10.01
C ILE A 164 -13.08 -20.11 10.63
N ARG A 165 -12.54 -21.33 10.75
CA ARG A 165 -13.27 -22.47 11.35
C ARG A 165 -13.61 -22.22 12.82
N ALA A 166 -12.69 -21.63 13.58
CA ALA A 166 -12.92 -21.24 14.97
C ALA A 166 -14.02 -20.16 15.09
N LYS A 167 -14.04 -19.16 14.21
CA LYS A 167 -15.13 -18.17 14.15
C LYS A 167 -16.48 -18.79 13.75
N MET A 168 -16.51 -19.67 12.75
CA MET A 168 -17.74 -20.37 12.35
C MET A 168 -18.33 -21.25 13.45
N ALA A 169 -17.50 -21.76 14.37
CA ALA A 169 -17.94 -22.54 15.52
C ALA A 169 -18.45 -21.69 16.70
N ARG A 170 -18.08 -20.40 16.78
CA ARG A 170 -18.55 -19.48 17.82
C ARG A 170 -19.88 -18.84 17.42
N LYS A 171 -20.90 -19.03 18.26
CA LYS A 171 -22.07 -18.14 18.27
C LYS A 171 -21.68 -16.85 18.99
N GLU A 172 -21.18 -15.88 18.24
CA GLU A 172 -21.04 -14.50 18.72
C GLU A 172 -22.40 -13.97 19.23
N PRO A 173 -22.44 -13.17 20.32
CA PRO A 173 -23.67 -12.64 20.86
C PRO A 173 -24.32 -11.64 19.88
N GLU A 174 -25.66 -11.60 19.85
CA GLU A 174 -26.39 -10.60 19.05
C GLU A 174 -26.04 -9.18 19.52
N GLY A 175 -25.61 -8.34 18.57
CA GLY A 175 -25.05 -7.01 18.85
C GLY A 175 -23.52 -6.96 19.03
N GLY A 176 -22.82 -8.10 19.00
CA GLY A 176 -21.36 -8.15 19.02
C GLY A 176 -20.70 -7.43 17.83
N TYR A 177 -19.51 -6.88 18.05
CA TYR A 177 -18.73 -6.20 17.02
C TYR A 177 -18.24 -7.18 15.93
N LYS A 178 -18.20 -6.72 14.66
CA LYS A 178 -17.87 -7.55 13.50
C LYS A 178 -16.63 -7.01 12.80
N ASP A 179 -15.53 -7.74 12.93
CA ASP A 179 -14.28 -7.47 12.22
C ASP A 179 -14.38 -7.74 10.70
N ALA A 180 -13.31 -7.41 9.97
CA ALA A 180 -13.26 -7.53 8.52
C ALA A 180 -13.46 -8.96 7.99
N LEU A 181 -13.04 -9.99 8.73
CA LEU A 181 -13.20 -11.39 8.35
C LEU A 181 -14.63 -11.86 8.64
N GLN A 182 -15.19 -11.46 9.79
CA GLN A 182 -16.60 -11.70 10.14
C GLN A 182 -17.55 -11.10 9.09
N LEU A 183 -17.32 -9.85 8.68
CA LEU A 183 -18.11 -9.18 7.64
C LEU A 183 -17.97 -9.84 6.26
N LEU A 184 -16.77 -10.33 5.90
CA LEU A 184 -16.56 -11.11 4.68
C LEU A 184 -17.31 -12.45 4.71
N MET A 185 -17.35 -13.13 5.87
CA MET A 185 -18.05 -14.40 6.07
C MET A 185 -19.58 -14.24 6.02
N GLU A 186 -20.13 -13.22 6.67
CA GLU A 186 -21.59 -13.02 6.74
C GLU A 186 -22.20 -12.53 5.42
N HIS A 187 -21.50 -11.69 4.66
CA HIS A 187 -22.01 -11.20 3.37
C HIS A 187 -22.26 -12.32 2.35
N THR A 188 -21.64 -13.49 2.54
CA THR A 188 -21.84 -14.70 1.71
C THR A 188 -23.26 -15.25 1.79
N GLN A 189 -24.01 -14.97 2.85
CA GLN A 189 -25.31 -15.59 3.11
C GLN A 189 -26.50 -14.80 2.53
N GLY A 190 -26.31 -13.54 2.14
CA GLY A 190 -27.41 -12.65 1.73
C GLY A 190 -27.63 -12.47 0.22
N ASN A 191 -26.63 -12.75 -0.63
CA ASN A 191 -26.62 -12.31 -2.04
C ASN A 191 -26.39 -13.41 -3.10
N GLY A 192 -26.33 -14.69 -2.71
CA GLY A 192 -26.23 -15.82 -3.65
C GLY A 192 -24.83 -16.16 -4.19
N GLU A 193 -23.88 -15.23 -4.23
CA GLU A 193 -22.45 -15.55 -4.39
C GLU A 193 -21.84 -15.90 -3.02
N GLN A 194 -21.79 -17.19 -2.69
CA GLN A 194 -21.13 -17.66 -1.47
C GLN A 194 -19.62 -17.75 -1.67
N LEU A 195 -18.84 -16.96 -0.92
CA LEU A 195 -17.37 -17.04 -0.98
C LEU A 195 -16.90 -18.38 -0.41
N ASN A 196 -16.15 -19.12 -1.21
CA ASN A 196 -15.59 -20.39 -0.77
C ASN A 196 -14.37 -20.18 0.16
N MET A 197 -13.95 -21.22 0.88
CA MET A 197 -12.85 -21.13 1.85
C MET A 197 -11.54 -20.58 1.24
N GLN A 198 -11.23 -20.88 -0.02
CA GLN A 198 -10.04 -20.33 -0.67
C GLN A 198 -10.19 -18.83 -0.94
N GLU A 199 -11.35 -18.35 -1.38
CA GLU A 199 -11.59 -16.91 -1.58
C GLU A 199 -11.58 -16.11 -0.26
N LEU A 200 -12.06 -16.70 0.83
CA LEU A 200 -11.98 -16.07 2.15
C LEU A 200 -10.52 -15.94 2.60
N LYS A 201 -9.70 -16.99 2.41
CA LYS A 201 -8.25 -16.95 2.69
C LYS A 201 -7.52 -15.94 1.82
N GLU A 202 -7.79 -15.91 0.52
CA GLU A 202 -7.22 -14.93 -0.42
C GLU A 202 -7.63 -13.48 -0.07
N SER A 203 -8.88 -13.26 0.34
CA SER A 203 -9.36 -11.94 0.78
C SER A 203 -8.72 -11.50 2.10
N ALA A 204 -8.55 -12.41 3.07
CA ALA A 204 -7.91 -12.13 4.34
C ALA A 204 -6.39 -11.87 4.18
N THR A 205 -5.69 -12.68 3.37
CA THR A 205 -4.27 -12.48 3.04
C THR A 205 -4.05 -11.12 2.35
N GLU A 206 -4.94 -10.70 1.45
CA GLU A 206 -4.90 -9.38 0.82
C GLU A 206 -5.12 -8.23 1.82
N LEU A 207 -6.04 -8.39 2.77
CA LEU A 207 -6.29 -7.40 3.82
C LEU A 207 -5.09 -7.24 4.77
N LEU A 208 -4.48 -8.35 5.19
CA LEU A 208 -3.23 -8.34 5.96
C LEU A 208 -2.11 -7.66 5.17
N PHE A 209 -1.91 -8.03 3.90
CA PHE A 209 -0.89 -7.43 3.03
C PHE A 209 -1.06 -5.91 2.87
N GLY A 210 -2.28 -5.44 2.63
CA GLY A 210 -2.58 -4.01 2.56
C GLY A 210 -2.40 -3.30 3.91
N GLY A 211 -2.81 -3.96 5.00
CA GLY A 211 -2.83 -3.41 6.36
C GLY A 211 -1.48 -3.36 7.06
N HIS A 212 -0.51 -4.19 6.68
CA HIS A 212 0.84 -4.25 7.28
C HIS A 212 1.87 -3.44 6.49
N GLU A 213 2.15 -3.83 5.25
CA GLU A 213 3.30 -3.28 4.50
C GLU A 213 3.19 -1.78 4.23
N THR A 214 1.97 -1.31 3.94
CA THR A 214 1.76 0.10 3.58
C THR A 214 1.75 1.01 4.79
N THR A 215 1.29 0.51 5.95
CA THR A 215 1.24 1.24 7.21
C THR A 215 2.62 1.26 7.88
N ALA A 216 3.32 0.13 7.94
CA ALA A 216 4.68 0.04 8.47
C ALA A 216 5.65 0.90 7.64
N SER A 217 5.60 0.82 6.30
CA SER A 217 6.41 1.67 5.42
C SER A 217 6.13 3.16 5.63
N ALA A 218 4.85 3.55 5.81
CA ALA A 218 4.47 4.93 6.09
C ALA A 218 4.87 5.39 7.50
N ALA A 219 4.68 4.57 8.53
CA ALA A 219 5.02 4.85 9.92
C ALA A 219 6.54 4.99 10.11
N THR A 220 7.34 4.06 9.57
CA THR A 220 8.81 4.13 9.59
C THR A 220 9.33 5.36 8.85
N SER A 221 8.72 5.70 7.69
CA SER A 221 9.04 6.94 6.99
C SER A 221 8.69 8.17 7.83
N LEU A 222 7.56 8.15 8.55
CA LEU A 222 7.10 9.23 9.39
C LEU A 222 8.00 9.45 10.63
N ILE A 223 8.45 8.39 11.31
CA ILE A 223 9.45 8.46 12.40
C ILE A 223 10.74 9.10 11.89
N ALA A 224 11.23 8.64 10.73
CA ALA A 224 12.46 9.15 10.13
C ALA A 224 12.34 10.63 9.74
N PHE A 225 11.22 11.05 9.15
CA PHE A 225 11.02 12.46 8.78
C PHE A 225 10.78 13.38 10.00
N LEU A 226 9.95 12.98 10.96
CA LEU A 226 9.69 13.78 12.17
C LEU A 226 10.94 13.90 13.04
N GLY A 227 11.69 12.81 13.24
CA GLY A 227 12.95 12.79 14.00
C GLY A 227 14.05 13.68 13.39
N LEU A 228 13.97 14.01 12.10
CA LEU A 228 14.89 14.92 11.41
C LEU A 228 14.41 16.38 11.36
N HIS A 229 13.14 16.66 11.69
CA HIS A 229 12.48 17.95 11.43
C HIS A 229 11.53 18.38 12.55
N HIS A 230 12.06 18.70 13.72
CA HIS A 230 11.23 19.06 14.90
C HIS A 230 10.48 20.40 14.74
N ASP A 231 11.02 21.37 13.98
CA ASP A 231 10.39 22.68 13.76
C ASP A 231 9.18 22.64 12.80
N VAL A 232 9.05 21.54 12.04
CA VAL A 232 7.97 21.31 11.07
C VAL A 232 6.63 21.01 11.77
N LEU A 233 6.65 20.63 13.06
CA LEU A 233 5.45 20.46 13.89
C LEU A 233 4.56 21.72 13.96
N GLN A 234 5.16 22.91 13.80
CA GLN A 234 4.52 24.20 14.09
C GLN A 234 3.89 24.92 12.88
N LYS A 235 4.21 24.53 11.64
CA LYS A 235 4.09 25.43 10.47
C LYS A 235 2.86 25.21 9.57
N VAL A 236 2.49 23.96 9.28
CA VAL A 236 1.17 23.42 8.88
C VAL A 236 0.21 24.38 8.09
N ARG A 237 0.64 25.02 6.96
CA ARG A 237 -0.12 26.11 6.23
C ARG A 237 -0.45 26.06 4.67
N LYS A 238 0.40 26.36 3.64
CA LYS A 238 -0.04 26.76 2.24
C LYS A 238 0.98 26.50 1.06
N GLU A 239 0.78 26.54 -0.30
CA GLU A 239 -0.32 26.72 -1.34
C GLU A 239 0.09 26.06 -2.74
N LEU A 240 -0.75 26.05 -3.84
CA LEU A 240 -0.93 24.96 -4.88
C LEU A 240 -1.34 25.45 -6.37
N GLN A 241 -1.39 24.82 -7.61
CA GLN A 241 -1.35 23.46 -8.29
C GLN A 241 -1.27 23.47 -9.91
N LEU A 242 -1.07 22.35 -10.72
CA LEU A 242 -1.09 22.28 -12.27
C LEU A 242 -1.43 20.92 -13.07
N LYS A 243 -1.33 20.83 -14.45
CA LYS A 243 -1.92 19.84 -15.49
C LYS A 243 -1.04 19.64 -16.81
N GLY A 244 -1.10 18.72 -17.86
CA GLY A 244 -1.75 17.41 -18.29
C GLY A 244 -1.51 16.84 -19.78
N TYR A 245 -1.60 15.51 -20.10
CA TYR A 245 -1.17 14.75 -21.36
C TYR A 245 -1.83 13.31 -21.68
N GLN A 246 -1.47 12.53 -22.76
CA GLN A 246 -2.23 11.32 -23.37
C GLN A 246 -1.43 10.03 -23.92
N ILE A 247 -2.09 8.90 -24.38
CA ILE A 247 -1.51 7.48 -24.63
C ILE A 247 -2.25 6.52 -25.68
N PRO A 248 -1.63 5.45 -26.31
CA PRO A 248 -2.27 4.42 -27.20
C PRO A 248 -2.82 3.08 -26.58
N LYS A 249 -3.66 2.32 -27.33
CA LYS A 249 -4.35 1.06 -26.93
C LYS A 249 -3.45 -0.20 -26.90
N GLY A 250 -3.78 -1.14 -26.00
CA GLY A 250 -3.22 -2.51 -25.95
C GLY A 250 -1.85 -2.63 -25.25
N TRP A 251 -1.20 -1.51 -24.98
CA TRP A 251 0.02 -1.44 -24.18
C TRP A 251 -0.31 -1.50 -22.68
N ASN A 252 0.59 -2.04 -21.87
CA ASN A 252 0.53 -1.86 -20.42
C ASN A 252 0.67 -0.35 -20.11
N VAL A 253 -0.12 0.17 -19.16
CA VAL A 253 0.08 1.53 -18.63
C VAL A 253 0.46 1.43 -17.16
N ILE A 254 1.67 1.85 -16.81
CA ILE A 254 2.14 1.90 -15.42
C ILE A 254 2.23 3.38 -15.02
N TYR A 255 1.20 3.86 -14.34
CA TYR A 255 1.29 5.13 -13.62
C TYR A 255 2.23 5.01 -12.40
N SER A 256 2.78 6.12 -11.94
CA SER A 256 3.75 6.14 -10.84
C SER A 256 3.35 7.16 -9.80
N ILE A 257 2.99 6.71 -8.59
CA ILE A 257 2.65 7.57 -7.46
C ILE A 257 3.86 8.44 -7.09
N CYS A 258 5.01 7.82 -6.79
CA CYS A 258 6.21 8.54 -6.37
C CYS A 258 6.74 9.51 -7.42
N ASP A 259 6.75 9.14 -8.71
CA ASP A 259 7.17 10.09 -9.75
C ASP A 259 6.13 11.20 -9.96
N THR A 260 4.84 10.95 -9.71
CA THR A 260 3.78 11.97 -9.81
C THR A 260 3.89 12.99 -8.68
N HIS A 261 4.22 12.55 -7.46
CA HIS A 261 4.58 13.45 -6.37
C HIS A 261 5.86 14.24 -6.72
N ASP A 262 6.92 13.57 -7.18
CA ASP A 262 8.22 14.19 -7.54
C ASP A 262 8.18 15.14 -8.77
N VAL A 263 7.06 15.23 -9.49
CA VAL A 263 6.86 16.16 -10.63
C VAL A 263 5.60 17.02 -10.52
N ALA A 264 4.88 16.99 -9.40
CA ALA A 264 3.75 17.88 -9.21
C ALA A 264 4.27 19.29 -8.86
N ASP A 265 3.94 20.27 -9.69
CA ASP A 265 4.24 21.71 -9.46
C ASP A 265 3.67 22.23 -8.13
N LEU A 266 2.74 21.47 -7.56
CA LEU A 266 2.20 21.54 -6.21
C LEU A 266 3.27 21.63 -5.09
N PHE A 267 4.46 21.05 -5.30
CA PHE A 267 5.43 20.78 -4.24
C PHE A 267 6.78 21.49 -4.48
N THR A 268 6.80 22.80 -4.25
CA THR A 268 8.03 23.61 -4.17
C THR A 268 8.97 23.08 -3.07
N ASN A 269 10.28 23.01 -3.28
CA ASN A 269 11.23 22.37 -2.35
C ASN A 269 10.90 20.88 -2.02
N LYS A 270 10.27 20.11 -2.90
CA LYS A 270 9.81 18.71 -2.69
C LYS A 270 10.72 17.71 -1.92
N ASP A 271 12.04 17.89 -1.86
CA ASP A 271 12.94 17.03 -1.09
C ASP A 271 12.94 17.39 0.42
N GLU A 272 12.29 18.50 0.80
CA GLU A 272 11.99 18.96 2.17
C GLU A 272 10.68 18.31 2.68
N PHE A 273 10.73 17.63 3.82
CA PHE A 273 9.51 17.13 4.48
C PHE A 273 8.73 18.29 5.10
N ASN A 274 7.62 18.63 4.46
CA ASN A 274 6.83 19.82 4.75
C ASN A 274 5.34 19.43 4.58
N PRO A 275 4.57 19.24 5.67
CA PRO A 275 3.14 18.91 5.64
C PRO A 275 2.26 20.09 5.19
N ASP A 276 2.74 21.31 5.32
CA ASP A 276 2.04 22.58 5.03
C ASP A 276 1.49 22.62 3.60
N ARG A 277 2.18 21.94 2.67
CA ARG A 277 1.76 21.59 1.30
C ARG A 277 0.30 21.16 1.18
N PHE A 278 -0.28 20.57 2.22
CA PHE A 278 -1.61 19.96 2.19
C PHE A 278 -2.68 20.75 2.92
N MET A 279 -2.32 21.85 3.59
CA MET A 279 -3.20 22.59 4.51
C MET A 279 -4.10 23.63 3.80
N SER A 280 -4.31 23.43 2.49
CA SER A 280 -4.87 24.39 1.56
C SER A 280 -6.04 23.84 0.76
N PRO A 281 -7.13 24.64 0.57
CA PRO A 281 -8.12 24.38 -0.47
C PRO A 281 -7.49 24.62 -1.86
N SER A 282 -6.80 23.61 -2.37
CA SER A 282 -6.20 23.61 -3.70
C SER A 282 -7.25 23.95 -4.77
N PRO A 283 -6.94 24.84 -5.74
CA PRO A 283 -7.88 25.13 -6.81
C PRO A 283 -8.12 23.89 -7.68
N GLU A 284 -9.40 23.67 -7.97
CA GLU A 284 -9.91 22.72 -8.97
C GLU A 284 -9.58 21.23 -8.83
N ASP A 285 -10.20 20.46 -9.72
CA ASP A 285 -10.32 19.01 -9.70
C ASP A 285 -9.03 18.25 -10.08
N SER A 286 -8.06 18.95 -10.66
CA SER A 286 -6.71 18.46 -10.97
C SER A 286 -5.89 18.20 -9.70
N SER A 287 -6.11 19.00 -8.64
CA SER A 287 -5.39 18.92 -7.38
C SER A 287 -5.46 17.56 -6.70
N ARG A 288 -6.63 16.93 -6.75
CA ARG A 288 -6.93 15.61 -6.19
C ARG A 288 -6.07 14.49 -6.79
N PHE A 289 -5.35 14.77 -7.89
CA PHE A 289 -4.48 13.83 -8.58
C PHE A 289 -2.99 14.20 -8.53
N SER A 290 -2.63 15.39 -8.04
CA SER A 290 -1.24 15.71 -7.66
C SER A 290 -0.78 14.92 -6.44
N PHE A 291 -1.70 14.54 -5.54
CA PHE A 291 -1.38 13.75 -4.35
C PHE A 291 -2.23 12.47 -4.26
N ILE A 292 -1.69 11.37 -4.79
CA ILE A 292 -2.37 10.07 -4.92
C ILE A 292 -1.72 8.92 -4.12
N PRO A 293 -1.36 9.07 -2.82
CA PRO A 293 -0.76 7.99 -2.04
C PRO A 293 -1.65 6.74 -1.95
N PHE A 294 -2.98 6.93 -2.01
CA PHE A 294 -3.98 5.86 -1.99
C PHE A 294 -4.54 5.51 -3.39
N GLY A 295 -3.84 5.89 -4.46
CA GLY A 295 -4.35 5.83 -5.83
C GLY A 295 -5.57 6.72 -6.02
N GLY A 296 -6.55 6.27 -6.81
CA GLY A 296 -7.78 7.03 -7.07
C GLY A 296 -8.78 6.27 -7.95
N GLY A 297 -9.91 6.92 -8.24
CA GLY A 297 -10.99 6.32 -9.04
C GLY A 297 -11.54 5.01 -8.47
N LEU A 298 -11.98 4.11 -9.34
CA LEU A 298 -12.58 2.83 -8.94
C LEU A 298 -11.61 1.93 -8.14
N ARG A 299 -10.30 2.00 -8.43
CA ARG A 299 -9.23 1.22 -7.77
C ARG A 299 -8.53 1.96 -6.62
N SER A 300 -9.14 3.03 -6.10
CA SER A 300 -8.75 3.68 -4.84
C SER A 300 -8.59 2.68 -3.69
N CYS A 301 -7.59 2.89 -2.82
CA CYS A 301 -7.33 2.00 -1.68
C CYS A 301 -8.55 1.90 -0.74
N VAL A 302 -8.88 0.68 -0.33
CA VAL A 302 -10.05 0.35 0.50
C VAL A 302 -9.81 0.72 1.97
N GLY A 303 -8.63 0.38 2.52
CA GLY A 303 -8.21 0.72 3.89
C GLY A 303 -7.70 2.15 4.08
N LYS A 304 -7.97 3.08 3.14
CA LYS A 304 -7.39 4.45 3.15
C LYS A 304 -7.69 5.25 4.42
N GLU A 305 -8.87 5.07 5.02
CA GLU A 305 -9.24 5.76 6.26
C GLU A 305 -8.72 5.01 7.51
N PHE A 306 -8.59 3.68 7.47
CA PHE A 306 -7.88 2.91 8.50
C PHE A 306 -6.42 3.35 8.61
N ALA A 307 -5.69 3.38 7.49
CA ALA A 307 -4.29 3.80 7.45
C ALA A 307 -4.11 5.24 7.97
N LYS A 308 -5.04 6.15 7.66
CA LYS A 308 -5.05 7.51 8.23
C LYS A 308 -5.31 7.53 9.74
N VAL A 309 -6.24 6.72 10.24
CA VAL A 309 -6.55 6.65 11.69
C VAL A 309 -5.35 6.09 12.44
N LEU A 310 -4.79 4.96 11.99
CA LEU A 310 -3.61 4.33 12.57
C LEU A 310 -2.40 5.28 12.57
N LEU A 311 -2.07 5.90 11.43
CA LEU A 311 -0.95 6.86 11.37
C LEU A 311 -1.19 8.09 12.25
N LYS A 312 -2.43 8.57 12.40
CA LYS A 312 -2.76 9.68 13.30
C LYS A 312 -2.59 9.31 14.77
N ILE A 313 -3.14 8.17 15.19
CA ILE A 313 -2.96 7.67 16.56
C ILE A 313 -1.47 7.52 16.84
N PHE A 314 -0.73 6.83 15.97
CA PHE A 314 0.70 6.63 16.11
C PHE A 314 1.50 7.95 16.20
N THR A 315 1.14 8.97 15.40
CA THR A 315 1.76 10.31 15.51
C THR A 315 1.49 10.96 16.87
N VAL A 316 0.25 10.84 17.36
CA VAL A 316 -0.19 11.45 18.61
C VAL A 316 0.44 10.76 19.82
N GLU A 317 0.46 9.42 19.85
CA GLU A 317 1.07 8.70 20.98
C GLU A 317 2.59 8.88 21.03
N LEU A 318 3.29 8.90 19.88
CA LEU A 318 4.71 9.27 19.83
C LEU A 318 4.93 10.68 20.40
N ALA A 319 4.26 11.69 19.84
CA ALA A 319 4.46 13.09 20.22
C ALA A 319 4.00 13.44 21.65
N ARG A 320 3.22 12.56 22.30
CA ARG A 320 2.83 12.69 23.72
C ARG A 320 3.77 11.96 24.68
N SER A 321 4.40 10.87 24.23
CA SER A 321 5.00 9.88 25.14
C SER A 321 6.52 9.85 25.08
N CYS A 322 7.15 10.24 23.96
CA CYS A 322 8.60 10.13 23.82
C CYS A 322 9.22 11.16 22.86
N ASP A 323 10.43 11.60 23.23
CA ASP A 323 11.44 12.06 22.29
C ASP A 323 12.16 10.85 21.68
N TRP A 324 12.78 11.00 20.50
CA TRP A 324 13.61 9.93 19.92
C TRP A 324 14.82 10.44 19.14
N GLN A 325 15.86 9.62 19.12
CA GLN A 325 17.11 9.87 18.39
C GLN A 325 17.41 8.73 17.41
N LEU A 326 17.64 9.07 16.15
CA LEU A 326 18.18 8.15 15.15
C LEU A 326 19.67 7.91 15.43
N LEU A 327 20.04 6.67 15.78
CA LEU A 327 21.40 6.35 16.24
C LEU A 327 22.47 6.50 15.14
N ASN A 328 22.07 6.28 13.89
CA ASN A 328 22.94 6.40 12.71
C ASN A 328 22.82 7.75 11.98
N GLY A 329 22.00 8.69 12.49
CA GLY A 329 21.61 9.89 11.76
C GLY A 329 20.63 9.60 10.60
N PRO A 330 20.65 10.39 9.51
CA PRO A 330 19.71 10.23 8.40
C PRO A 330 19.88 8.88 7.65
N PRO A 331 18.83 8.05 7.55
CA PRO A 331 18.91 6.71 6.94
C PRO A 331 19.04 6.78 5.40
N THR A 332 19.75 5.81 4.82
CA THR A 332 19.67 5.58 3.37
C THR A 332 18.35 4.87 3.04
N MET A 333 17.40 5.58 2.44
CA MET A 333 16.10 5.03 2.07
C MET A 333 16.15 4.28 0.72
N LYS A 334 15.69 3.03 0.72
CA LYS A 334 15.57 2.17 -0.46
C LYS A 334 14.13 2.09 -0.95
N THR A 335 13.95 2.16 -2.27
CA THR A 335 12.64 2.22 -2.93
C THR A 335 12.37 0.98 -3.78
N GLY A 336 11.19 0.41 -3.65
CA GLY A 336 10.61 -0.65 -4.50
C GLY A 336 10.64 -2.06 -3.86
N PRO A 337 9.51 -2.79 -3.77
CA PRO A 337 8.15 -2.33 -4.07
C PRO A 337 7.66 -1.27 -3.07
N ILE A 338 8.06 -1.40 -1.80
CA ILE A 338 7.81 -0.48 -0.68
C ILE A 338 8.98 0.50 -0.47
N VAL A 339 8.85 1.45 0.46
CA VAL A 339 9.94 2.35 0.88
C VAL A 339 10.42 1.95 2.27
N TYR A 340 11.72 1.72 2.44
CA TYR A 340 12.28 1.27 3.72
C TYR A 340 13.72 1.73 3.94
N PRO A 341 14.14 1.95 5.19
CA PRO A 341 15.52 2.28 5.57
C PRO A 341 16.44 1.06 5.40
N VAL A 342 17.65 1.24 4.83
CA VAL A 342 18.58 0.14 4.55
C VAL A 342 19.19 -0.48 5.82
N ASP A 343 19.27 0.29 6.90
CA ASP A 343 19.82 -0.10 8.20
C ASP A 343 18.73 -0.51 9.22
N ASN A 344 17.47 -0.59 8.78
CA ASN A 344 16.29 -0.81 9.63
C ASN A 344 16.02 0.30 10.67
N LEU A 345 16.55 1.52 10.48
CA LEU A 345 16.34 2.71 11.32
C LEU A 345 16.57 2.49 12.84
N PRO A 346 17.80 2.17 13.29
CA PRO A 346 18.10 2.01 14.70
C PRO A 346 17.82 3.31 15.47
N THR A 347 16.83 3.26 16.35
CA THR A 347 16.25 4.43 17.02
C THR A 347 16.21 4.21 18.51
N LYS A 348 16.61 5.23 19.29
CA LYS A 348 16.48 5.25 20.75
C LYS A 348 15.35 6.18 21.14
N PHE A 349 14.34 5.65 21.81
CA PHE A 349 13.24 6.42 22.41
C PHE A 349 13.60 6.83 23.84
N ILE A 350 13.11 7.99 24.27
CA ILE A 350 13.34 8.61 25.58
C ILE A 350 11.98 9.14 26.07
N GLY A 351 11.57 8.81 27.29
CA GLY A 351 10.26 9.23 27.81
C GLY A 351 10.12 10.76 27.87
N PHE A 352 9.07 11.30 27.26
CA PHE A 352 8.81 12.74 27.25
C PHE A 352 8.38 13.19 28.65
N SER A 353 8.93 14.32 29.11
CA SER A 353 8.73 14.84 30.47
C SER A 353 8.35 16.33 30.52
N GLY A 354 8.08 16.93 29.36
CA GLY A 354 7.55 18.28 29.27
C GLY A 354 6.04 18.34 29.58
N GLN A 355 5.55 19.54 29.83
CA GLN A 355 4.12 19.84 29.76
C GLN A 355 3.73 20.10 28.30
N ILE A 356 2.54 19.66 27.91
CA ILE A 356 1.97 19.76 26.55
C ILE A 356 0.98 20.94 26.49
#